data_AF-A0A2N2A0I1-F1
#
_entry.id   AF-A0A2N2A0I1-F1
#
_cell.length_a   1.000
_cell.length_b   1.000
_cell.length_c   1.000
_cell.angle_alpha   90.00
_cell.angle_beta   90.00
_cell.angle_gamma   90.00
#
_symmetry.space_group_name_H-M   'P 1'
#
loop_
_entity.id
_entity.type
_entity.pdbx_description
1 polymer ?
#
loop_
_entity_poly.entity_id
_entity_poly.type
_entity_poly.pdbx_seq_one_letter_code
_entity_poly.pdbx_strand_id
1 'polypeptide(L)'
;MRSFIKCKVCGFIGVEGTIHQVCPACGALLSSFENYDYEIGDKRLSNLKMQLHPMLVHFPQSISILSFLVIIIAFLMKRDTNSEWILITKIISMILPFTVIAAMASGVFDAKARLKNTNGKIRKQKIQIGTFFLVVSGISAILINYEVFTAFGIISILLLGLLSVLCSILLGRKGASLSCVLIRN
;
A
#
# COMPACT_ATOMS: atom_id res chain seq x y z
N MET A 1 20.12 -25.99 -8.81
CA MET A 1 20.52 -24.60 -8.51
C MET A 1 19.45 -23.68 -9.08
N ARG A 2 18.96 -22.69 -8.33
CA ARG A 2 18.02 -21.71 -8.90
C ARG A 2 18.84 -20.68 -9.69
N SER A 3 18.68 -20.67 -11.00
CA SER A 3 19.19 -19.62 -11.86
C SER A 3 18.35 -18.36 -11.64
N PHE A 4 19.04 -17.23 -11.44
CA PHE A 4 18.40 -15.93 -11.34
C PHE A 4 18.51 -15.21 -12.67
N ILE A 5 17.43 -14.55 -13.04
CA ILE A 5 17.37 -13.71 -14.23
C ILE A 5 17.13 -12.26 -13.82
N LYS A 6 17.82 -11.34 -14.49
CA LYS A 6 17.74 -9.91 -14.23
C LYS A 6 17.22 -9.17 -15.45
N CYS A 7 16.26 -8.29 -15.24
CA CYS A 7 15.75 -7.41 -16.29
C CYS A 7 16.76 -6.28 -16.57
N LYS A 8 17.27 -6.17 -17.79
CA LYS A 8 18.18 -5.09 -18.21
C LYS A 8 17.57 -3.68 -18.09
N VAL A 9 16.25 -3.58 -18.25
CA VAL A 9 15.51 -2.29 -18.27
C VAL A 9 15.34 -1.69 -16.88
N CYS A 10 14.96 -2.50 -15.89
CA CYS A 10 14.64 -1.99 -14.54
C CYS A 10 15.50 -2.57 -13.40
N GLY A 11 16.34 -3.56 -13.68
CA GLY A 11 17.18 -4.23 -12.69
C GLY A 11 16.40 -5.17 -11.78
N PHE A 12 15.16 -5.52 -12.11
CA PHE A 12 14.38 -6.53 -11.41
C PHE A 12 15.05 -7.89 -11.49
N ILE A 13 15.25 -8.57 -10.36
CA ILE A 13 15.86 -9.90 -10.27
C ILE A 13 14.76 -10.89 -9.89
N GLY A 14 14.53 -11.92 -10.68
CA GLY A 14 13.58 -12.99 -10.38
C GLY A 14 14.19 -14.37 -10.57
N VAL A 15 13.45 -15.41 -10.18
CA VAL A 15 13.85 -16.81 -10.39
C VAL A 15 13.46 -17.22 -11.81
N GLU A 16 14.35 -17.92 -12.50
CA GLU A 16 14.04 -18.47 -13.83
C GLU A 16 12.84 -19.43 -13.75
N GLY A 17 11.90 -19.31 -14.69
CA GLY A 17 10.66 -20.09 -14.70
C GLY A 17 9.45 -19.49 -13.98
N THR A 18 9.61 -18.45 -13.13
CA THR A 18 8.45 -17.73 -12.55
C THR A 18 7.96 -16.59 -13.44
N ILE A 19 8.83 -16.07 -14.30
CA ILE A 19 8.53 -14.96 -15.22
C ILE A 19 8.08 -15.54 -16.57
N HIS A 20 6.82 -15.29 -16.94
CA HIS A 20 6.21 -15.93 -18.10
C HIS A 20 6.43 -15.15 -19.41
N GLN A 21 5.97 -13.89 -19.49
CA GLN A 21 5.94 -13.14 -20.76
C GLN A 21 6.56 -11.75 -20.65
N VAL A 22 6.33 -11.06 -19.53
CA VAL A 22 6.82 -9.69 -19.30
C VAL A 22 7.36 -9.54 -17.89
N CYS A 23 8.30 -8.62 -17.72
CA CYS A 23 8.79 -8.20 -16.42
C CYS A 23 7.63 -7.62 -15.60
N PRO A 24 7.32 -8.15 -14.41
CA PRO A 24 6.22 -7.63 -13.59
C PRO A 24 6.49 -6.18 -13.16
N ALA A 25 7.73 -5.81 -12.86
CA ALA A 25 8.04 -4.46 -12.40
C ALA A 25 7.86 -3.35 -13.48
N CYS A 26 8.40 -3.55 -14.69
CA CYS A 26 8.42 -2.53 -15.73
C CYS A 26 7.65 -2.86 -17.02
N GLY A 27 7.28 -4.11 -17.26
CA GLY A 27 6.59 -4.55 -18.48
C GLY A 27 7.50 -4.89 -19.66
N ALA A 28 8.82 -4.93 -19.49
CA ALA A 28 9.75 -5.34 -20.55
C ALA A 28 9.54 -6.81 -20.97
N LEU A 29 9.80 -7.15 -22.24
CA LEU A 29 9.68 -8.52 -22.76
C LEU A 29 10.68 -9.48 -22.10
N LEU A 30 10.37 -10.78 -22.11
CA LEU A 30 11.25 -11.83 -21.60
C LEU A 30 12.66 -11.81 -22.24
N SER A 31 12.78 -11.41 -23.50
CA SER A 31 14.07 -11.24 -24.21
C SER A 31 15.00 -10.19 -23.59
N SER A 32 14.47 -9.30 -22.73
CA SER A 32 15.25 -8.29 -22.03
C SER A 32 15.89 -8.78 -20.73
N PHE A 33 15.77 -10.08 -20.43
CA PHE A 33 16.38 -10.69 -19.25
C PHE A 33 17.76 -11.28 -19.58
N GLU A 34 18.67 -11.19 -18.61
CA GLU A 34 19.99 -11.82 -18.63
C GLU A 34 20.16 -12.73 -17.41
N ASN A 35 20.96 -13.78 -17.57
CA ASN A 35 21.41 -14.56 -16.43
C ASN A 35 22.20 -13.67 -15.48
N TYR A 36 21.92 -13.81 -14.19
CA TYR A 36 22.50 -12.97 -13.17
C TYR A 36 23.01 -13.84 -12.03
N ASP A 37 24.33 -13.86 -11.86
CA ASP A 37 24.94 -14.40 -10.66
C ASP A 37 24.69 -13.44 -9.50
N TYR A 38 24.05 -13.95 -8.46
CA TYR A 38 23.52 -13.15 -7.37
C TYR A 38 24.65 -12.71 -6.43
N GLU A 39 25.30 -11.60 -6.77
CA GLU A 39 26.27 -10.91 -5.91
C GLU A 39 25.69 -9.58 -5.43
N ILE A 40 25.14 -9.56 -4.21
CA ILE A 40 24.66 -8.34 -3.55
C ILE A 40 25.65 -7.94 -2.46
N GLY A 41 26.22 -6.74 -2.56
CA GLY A 41 27.08 -6.19 -1.51
C GLY A 41 26.34 -5.95 -0.19
N ASP A 42 27.04 -6.12 0.94
CA ASP A 42 26.46 -6.21 2.29
C ASP A 42 25.58 -5.02 2.70
N LYS A 43 25.96 -3.79 2.34
CA LYS A 43 25.16 -2.58 2.61
C LYS A 43 23.80 -2.63 1.92
N ARG A 44 23.76 -3.13 0.68
CA ARG A 44 22.53 -3.27 -0.09
C ARG A 44 21.67 -4.41 0.46
N LEU A 45 22.30 -5.51 0.87
CA LEU A 45 21.62 -6.64 1.50
C LEU A 45 20.96 -6.23 2.83
N SER A 46 21.63 -5.43 3.66
CA SER A 46 21.08 -4.88 4.91
C SER A 46 19.82 -4.03 4.66
N ASN A 47 19.87 -3.12 3.67
CA ASN A 47 18.71 -2.32 3.30
C ASN A 47 17.55 -3.15 2.73
N LEU A 48 17.84 -4.23 1.98
CA LEU A 48 16.82 -5.13 1.47
C LEU A 48 16.19 -6.01 2.57
N LYS A 49 16.94 -6.33 3.63
CA LYS A 49 16.46 -7.06 4.81
C LYS A 49 15.53 -6.23 5.67
N MET A 50 15.61 -4.89 5.61
CA MET A 50 14.64 -4.03 6.27
C MET A 50 13.27 -4.18 5.61
N GLN A 51 12.41 -5.02 6.19
CA GLN A 51 11.00 -5.23 5.77
C GLN A 51 10.08 -4.07 6.18
N LEU A 52 10.64 -2.85 6.25
CA LEU A 52 9.94 -1.66 6.70
C LEU A 52 8.74 -1.34 5.80
N HIS A 53 8.87 -1.50 4.48
CA HIS A 53 7.76 -1.23 3.56
C HIS A 53 6.59 -2.23 3.71
N PRO A 54 6.81 -3.57 3.67
CA PRO A 54 5.74 -4.53 3.99
C PRO A 54 5.05 -4.25 5.32
N MET A 55 5.82 -3.97 6.39
CA MET A 55 5.25 -3.63 7.70
C MET A 55 4.40 -2.36 7.63
N LEU A 56 4.92 -1.29 7.01
CA LEU A 56 4.24 0.00 7.00
C LEU A 56 2.98 0.02 6.13
N VAL A 57 2.87 -0.82 5.11
CA VAL A 57 1.67 -0.94 4.27
C VAL A 57 0.50 -1.60 5.01
N HIS A 58 0.78 -2.47 5.98
CA HIS A 58 -0.27 -3.12 6.76
C HIS A 58 -0.98 -2.19 7.74
N PHE A 59 -0.34 -1.10 8.20
CA PHE A 59 -1.00 -0.12 9.07
C PHE A 59 -2.18 0.58 8.41
N PRO A 60 -2.04 1.33 7.29
CA PRO A 60 -3.18 1.99 6.66
C PRO A 60 -4.22 0.98 6.18
N GLN A 61 -3.82 -0.25 5.83
CA GLN A 61 -4.77 -1.31 5.48
C GLN A 61 -5.63 -1.71 6.68
N SER A 62 -5.02 -2.02 7.82
CA SER A 62 -5.74 -2.42 9.04
C SER A 62 -6.59 -1.28 9.59
N ILE A 63 -6.03 -0.06 9.62
CA ILE A 63 -6.71 1.14 10.11
C ILE A 63 -7.89 1.51 9.20
N SER A 64 -7.79 1.35 7.88
CA SER A 64 -8.92 1.62 6.97
C SER A 64 -10.12 0.71 7.24
N ILE A 65 -9.87 -0.59 7.47
CA ILE A 65 -10.91 -1.57 7.77
C ILE A 65 -11.51 -1.27 9.14
N LEU A 66 -10.66 -1.04 10.15
CA LEU A 66 -11.11 -0.68 11.49
C LEU A 66 -11.94 0.61 11.49
N SER A 67 -11.48 1.65 10.79
CA SER A 67 -12.19 2.93 10.66
C SER A 67 -13.58 2.73 10.09
N PHE A 68 -13.70 1.96 9.00
CA PHE A 68 -14.99 1.68 8.39
C PHE A 68 -15.94 0.93 9.34
N LEU A 69 -15.44 -0.08 10.06
CA LEU A 69 -16.25 -0.83 11.03
C LEU A 69 -16.70 0.05 12.21
N VAL A 70 -15.80 0.87 12.75
CA VAL A 70 -16.11 1.78 13.87
C VAL A 70 -17.16 2.81 13.44
N ILE A 71 -17.10 3.34 12.22
CA ILE A 71 -18.14 4.25 11.69
C ILE A 71 -19.51 3.57 11.65
N ILE A 72 -19.58 2.30 11.20
CA ILE A 72 -20.83 1.53 11.18
C ILE A 72 -21.35 1.32 12.61
N ILE A 73 -20.48 0.95 13.55
CA ILE A 73 -20.87 0.73 14.94
C ILE A 73 -21.36 2.04 15.58
N ALA A 74 -20.64 3.15 15.38
CA ALA A 74 -21.03 4.47 15.88
C ALA A 74 -22.43 4.86 15.41
N PHE A 75 -22.79 4.53 14.17
CA PHE A 75 -24.12 4.78 13.64
C PHE A 75 -25.22 3.87 14.23
N LEU A 76 -24.92 2.61 14.52
CA LEU A 76 -25.90 1.65 15.05
C LEU A 76 -26.18 1.82 16.55
N MET A 77 -25.31 2.50 17.29
CA MET A 77 -25.43 2.67 18.74
C MET A 77 -26.49 3.70 19.14
N LYS A 78 -27.15 3.45 20.27
CA LYS A 78 -28.11 4.40 20.88
C LYS A 78 -27.39 5.68 21.30
N ARG A 79 -28.13 6.80 21.29
CA ARG A 79 -27.65 8.18 21.47
C ARG A 79 -26.74 8.37 22.69
N ASP A 80 -26.99 7.67 23.79
CA ASP A 80 -26.26 7.83 25.05
C ASP A 80 -24.84 7.23 25.03
N THR A 81 -24.61 6.16 24.26
CA THR A 81 -23.29 5.53 24.07
C THR A 81 -22.53 6.07 22.84
N ASN A 82 -23.17 6.94 22.06
CA ASN A 82 -22.65 7.38 20.75
C ASN A 82 -21.41 8.29 20.88
N SER A 83 -21.30 9.05 21.98
CA SER A 83 -20.21 10.01 22.21
C SER A 83 -18.82 9.35 22.24
N GLU A 84 -18.69 8.18 22.86
CA GLU A 84 -17.43 7.43 22.93
C GLU A 84 -17.02 6.87 21.57
N TRP A 85 -17.98 6.29 20.83
CA TRP A 85 -17.73 5.77 19.48
C TRP A 85 -17.37 6.87 18.48
N ILE A 86 -17.98 8.05 18.60
CA ILE A 86 -17.62 9.24 17.80
C ILE A 86 -16.18 9.66 18.12
N LEU A 87 -15.79 9.69 19.39
CA LEU A 87 -14.42 10.04 19.79
C LEU A 87 -13.39 9.06 19.20
N ILE A 88 -13.66 7.75 19.29
CA ILE A 88 -12.80 6.71 18.68
C ILE A 88 -12.70 6.94 17.17
N THR A 89 -13.82 7.21 16.51
CA THR A 89 -13.87 7.49 15.06
C THR A 89 -13.01 8.70 14.68
N LYS A 90 -13.09 9.79 15.46
CA LYS A 90 -12.28 11.01 15.25
C LYS A 90 -10.79 10.70 15.34
N ILE A 91 -10.36 10.01 16.40
CA ILE A 91 -8.95 9.64 16.61
C ILE A 91 -8.43 8.77 15.45
N ILE A 92 -9.16 7.72 15.09
CA ILE A 92 -8.76 6.80 14.01
C ILE A 92 -8.68 7.55 12.67
N SER A 93 -9.68 8.38 12.36
CA SER A 93 -9.71 9.15 11.12
C SER A 93 -8.53 10.11 10.99
N MET A 94 -8.04 10.66 12.11
CA MET A 94 -6.90 11.55 12.14
C MET A 94 -5.58 10.80 11.94
N ILE A 95 -5.46 9.57 12.46
CA ILE A 95 -4.25 8.73 12.31
C ILE A 95 -4.10 8.17 10.89
N LEU A 96 -5.20 7.77 10.25
CA LEU A 96 -5.20 7.13 8.93
C LEU A 96 -4.34 7.86 7.87
N PRO A 97 -4.51 9.16 7.57
CA PRO A 97 -3.73 9.84 6.54
C PRO A 97 -2.22 9.83 6.83
N PHE A 98 -1.80 9.93 8.10
CA PHE A 98 -0.38 9.85 8.46
C PHE A 98 0.20 8.46 8.19
N THR A 99 -0.56 7.40 8.46
CA THR A 99 -0.12 6.03 8.15
C THR A 99 -0.05 5.77 6.64
N VAL A 100 -0.93 6.39 5.85
CA VAL A 100 -0.85 6.35 4.38
C VAL A 100 0.43 7.06 3.90
N ILE A 101 0.76 8.23 4.44
CA ILE A 101 1.99 8.97 4.11
C ILE A 101 3.23 8.13 4.44
N ALA A 102 3.30 7.52 5.63
CA ALA A 102 4.40 6.65 6.03
C ALA A 102 4.54 5.42 5.11
N ALA A 103 3.43 4.78 4.74
CA ALA A 103 3.42 3.66 3.80
C ALA A 103 3.87 4.07 2.39
N MET A 104 3.45 5.24 1.91
CA MET A 104 3.88 5.78 0.63
C MET A 104 5.37 6.12 0.64
N ALA A 105 5.86 6.81 1.67
CA ALA A 105 7.27 7.17 1.81
C ALA A 105 8.15 5.91 1.80
N SER A 106 7.84 4.94 2.66
CA SER A 106 8.56 3.67 2.72
C SER A 106 8.53 2.90 1.39
N GLY A 107 7.42 2.93 0.66
CA GLY A 107 7.33 2.31 -0.67
C GLY A 107 8.19 2.97 -1.74
N VAL A 108 8.37 4.29 -1.67
CA VAL A 108 9.28 5.01 -2.56
C VAL A 108 10.74 4.68 -2.22
N PHE A 109 11.09 4.59 -0.93
CA PHE A 109 12.43 4.19 -0.51
C PHE A 109 12.76 2.74 -0.90
N ASP A 110 11.84 1.80 -0.66
CA ASP A 110 12.01 0.39 -1.03
C ASP A 110 12.15 0.21 -2.55
N ALA A 111 11.37 0.94 -3.35
CA ALA A 111 11.49 0.91 -4.81
C ALA A 111 12.85 1.42 -5.31
N LYS A 112 13.41 2.48 -4.70
CA LYS A 112 14.75 2.99 -5.03
C LYS A 112 15.86 2.01 -4.63
N ALA A 113 15.69 1.27 -3.54
CA ALA A 113 16.66 0.26 -3.10
C ALA A 113 16.66 -1.00 -4.01
N ARG A 114 15.49 -1.40 -4.52
CA ARG A 114 15.32 -2.62 -5.32
C ARG A 114 15.54 -2.43 -6.82
N LEU A 115 15.06 -1.33 -7.41
CA LEU A 115 15.04 -1.16 -8.86
C LEU A 115 16.03 -0.10 -9.33
N LYS A 116 16.80 -0.40 -10.38
CA LYS A 116 17.70 0.56 -11.04
C LYS A 116 16.92 1.64 -11.79
N ASN A 117 15.84 1.25 -12.46
CA ASN A 117 14.94 2.18 -13.13
C ASN A 117 13.61 2.22 -12.40
N THR A 118 13.26 3.41 -11.90
CA THR A 118 12.08 3.59 -11.06
C THR A 118 10.83 3.97 -11.86
N ASN A 119 10.88 4.01 -13.20
CA ASN A 119 9.75 4.39 -14.06
C ASN A 119 8.78 3.24 -14.42
N GLY A 120 8.81 2.12 -13.71
CA GLY A 120 7.95 0.96 -13.97
C GLY A 120 6.45 1.25 -13.86
N LYS A 121 5.65 0.60 -14.73
CA LYS A 121 4.19 0.74 -14.79
C LYS A 121 3.51 0.45 -13.45
N ILE A 122 3.94 -0.59 -12.72
CA ILE A 122 3.33 -0.95 -11.43
C ILE A 122 3.60 0.11 -10.36
N ARG A 123 4.79 0.73 -10.33
CA ARG A 123 5.10 1.80 -9.38
C ARG A 123 4.21 3.01 -9.60
N LYS A 124 4.02 3.45 -10.85
CA LYS A 124 3.13 4.58 -11.19
C LYS A 124 1.71 4.31 -10.69
N GLN A 125 1.19 3.11 -10.91
CA GLN A 125 -0.14 2.72 -10.43
C GLN A 125 -0.22 2.67 -8.90
N LYS A 126 0.81 2.19 -8.19
CA LYS A 126 0.85 2.21 -6.72
C LYS A 126 0.86 3.64 -6.18
N ILE A 127 1.61 4.54 -6.80
CA ILE A 127 1.62 5.96 -6.42
C ILE A 127 0.24 6.59 -6.68
N GLN A 128 -0.37 6.35 -7.84
CA GLN A 128 -1.71 6.88 -8.15
C GLN A 128 -2.78 6.40 -7.15
N ILE A 129 -2.85 5.09 -6.88
CA ILE A 129 -3.82 4.55 -5.92
C ILE A 129 -3.50 5.04 -4.49
N GLY A 130 -2.22 5.14 -4.13
CA GLY A 130 -1.79 5.68 -2.83
C GLY A 130 -2.15 7.16 -2.64
N THR A 131 -1.93 8.00 -3.66
CA THR A 131 -2.33 9.40 -3.65
C THR A 131 -3.85 9.55 -3.55
N PHE A 132 -4.60 8.74 -4.31
CA PHE A 132 -6.06 8.73 -4.21
C PHE A 132 -6.53 8.32 -2.81
N PHE A 133 -5.93 7.28 -2.23
CA PHE A 133 -6.21 6.86 -0.87
C PHE A 133 -5.90 7.97 0.16
N LEU A 134 -4.78 8.69 -0.02
CA LEU A 134 -4.43 9.82 0.84
C LEU A 134 -5.50 10.93 0.77
N VAL A 135 -5.96 11.31 -0.42
CA VAL A 135 -7.01 12.32 -0.59
C VAL A 135 -8.31 11.87 0.06
N VAL A 136 -8.75 10.62 -0.19
CA VAL A 136 -9.97 10.06 0.41
C VAL A 136 -9.89 10.05 1.94
N SER A 137 -8.76 9.60 2.49
CA SER A 137 -8.54 9.57 3.94
C SER A 137 -8.51 10.99 4.56
N GLY A 138 -7.89 11.96 3.89
CA GLY A 138 -7.87 13.36 4.33
C GLY A 138 -9.25 14.00 4.35
N ILE A 139 -10.05 13.80 3.29
CA ILE A 139 -11.44 14.29 3.24
C ILE A 139 -12.27 13.63 4.34
N SER A 140 -12.11 12.32 4.56
CA SER A 140 -12.82 11.62 5.63
C SER A 140 -12.46 12.16 7.01
N ALA A 141 -11.19 12.44 7.28
CA ALA A 141 -10.72 13.03 8.53
C ALA A 141 -11.33 14.41 8.76
N ILE A 142 -11.37 15.27 7.73
CA ILE A 142 -11.98 16.60 7.83
C ILE A 142 -13.47 16.48 8.15
N LEU A 143 -14.23 15.69 7.39
CA LEU A 143 -15.68 15.56 7.58
C LEU A 143 -16.06 15.01 8.96
N ILE A 144 -15.30 14.03 9.47
CA ILE A 144 -15.55 13.43 10.78
C ILE A 144 -15.22 14.41 11.92
N ASN A 145 -14.13 15.20 11.80
CA ASN A 145 -13.70 16.09 12.87
C ASN A 145 -14.49 17.40 12.93
N TYR A 146 -15.05 17.86 11.81
CA TYR A 146 -15.95 19.02 11.76
C TYR A 146 -17.42 18.68 12.06
N GLU A 147 -17.69 17.47 12.59
CA GLU A 147 -19.01 17.06 13.08
C GLU A 147 -20.14 17.21 12.05
N VAL A 148 -19.88 16.89 10.78
CA VAL A 148 -20.92 16.88 9.74
C VAL A 148 -21.82 15.65 9.91
N PHE A 149 -22.57 15.59 11.02
CA PHE A 149 -23.54 14.53 11.33
C PHE A 149 -24.94 14.83 10.77
N THR A 150 -25.01 15.49 9.61
CA THR A 150 -26.24 15.54 8.82
C THR A 150 -26.46 14.19 8.12
N ALA A 151 -27.70 13.88 7.72
CA ALA A 151 -28.00 12.63 7.00
C ALA A 151 -27.10 12.45 5.75
N PHE A 152 -26.84 13.55 5.03
CA PHE A 152 -25.93 13.58 3.89
C PHE A 152 -24.46 13.35 4.28
N GLY A 153 -24.02 13.92 5.41
CA GLY A 153 -22.66 13.75 5.94
C GLY A 153 -22.37 12.31 6.35
N ILE A 154 -23.33 11.64 7.00
CA ILE A 154 -23.19 10.23 7.40
C ILE A 154 -23.01 9.32 6.18
N ILE A 155 -23.85 9.48 5.16
CA ILE A 155 -23.75 8.71 3.92
C ILE A 155 -22.39 8.97 3.24
N SER A 156 -21.95 10.23 3.21
CA SER A 156 -20.66 10.61 2.62
C SER A 156 -19.48 9.96 3.35
N ILE A 157 -19.49 9.96 4.68
CA ILE A 157 -18.45 9.34 5.51
C ILE A 157 -18.39 7.82 5.29
N LEU A 158 -19.55 7.15 5.22
CA LEU A 158 -19.61 5.71 4.92
C LEU A 158 -19.06 5.38 3.53
N LEU A 159 -19.39 6.18 2.51
CA LEU A 159 -18.87 6.00 1.15
C LEU A 159 -17.35 6.20 1.11
N LEU A 160 -16.82 7.22 1.79
CA LEU A 160 -15.37 7.46 1.87
C LEU A 160 -14.64 6.34 2.62
N GLY A 161 -15.26 5.80 3.68
CA GLY A 161 -14.74 4.64 4.41
C GLY A 161 -14.68 3.39 3.53
N LEU A 162 -15.73 3.10 2.77
CA LEU A 162 -15.75 1.99 1.82
C LEU A 162 -14.68 2.16 0.74
N LEU A 163 -14.55 3.38 0.19
CA LEU A 163 -13.56 3.70 -0.83
C LEU A 163 -12.13 3.54 -0.31
N SER A 164 -11.89 3.90 0.95
CA SER A 164 -10.61 3.68 1.64
C SER A 164 -10.25 2.20 1.74
N VAL A 165 -11.22 1.35 2.09
CA VAL A 165 -11.04 -0.11 2.13
C VAL A 165 -10.76 -0.68 0.74
N LEU A 166 -11.50 -0.23 -0.29
CA LEU A 166 -11.24 -0.66 -1.67
C LEU A 166 -9.83 -0.30 -2.13
N CYS A 167 -9.35 0.90 -1.80
CA CYS A 167 -8.00 1.33 -2.12
C CYS A 167 -6.95 0.46 -1.42
N SER A 168 -7.15 0.12 -0.15
CA SER A 168 -6.21 -0.71 0.60
C SER A 168 -6.13 -2.15 0.05
N ILE A 169 -7.27 -2.72 -0.36
CA ILE A 169 -7.32 -4.02 -1.05
C ILE A 169 -6.58 -3.97 -2.40
N LEU A 170 -6.83 -2.95 -3.22
CA LEU A 170 -6.18 -2.79 -4.52
C LEU A 170 -4.66 -2.63 -4.40
N LEU A 171 -4.19 -1.87 -3.41
CA LEU A 171 -2.77 -1.73 -3.09
C LEU A 171 -2.17 -3.06 -2.64
N GLY A 172 -2.86 -3.80 -1.76
CA GLY A 172 -2.44 -5.12 -1.29
C GLY A 172 -2.29 -6.14 -2.42
N ARG A 173 -3.28 -6.22 -3.33
CA ARG A 173 -3.23 -7.11 -4.50
C ARG A 173 -2.06 -6.79 -5.43
N LYS A 174 -1.84 -5.49 -5.72
CA LYS A 174 -0.69 -5.06 -6.54
C LYS A 174 0.64 -5.27 -5.81
N GLY A 175 0.66 -5.18 -4.48
CA GLY A 175 1.78 -5.57 -3.64
C GLY A 175 2.15 -7.03 -3.82
N ALA A 176 1.17 -7.94 -3.65
CA ALA A 176 1.38 -9.38 -3.75
C ALA A 176 1.94 -9.83 -5.11
N SER A 177 1.54 -9.17 -6.21
CA SER A 177 2.08 -9.46 -7.55
C SER A 177 3.60 -9.22 -7.69
N LEU A 178 4.18 -8.39 -6.81
CA LEU A 178 5.62 -8.12 -6.75
C LEU A 178 6.35 -8.99 -5.72
N SER A 179 5.62 -9.74 -4.88
CA SER A 179 6.19 -10.55 -3.81
C SER A 179 6.77 -11.88 -4.30
N CYS A 180 6.49 -12.30 -5.54
CA CYS A 180 7.01 -13.54 -6.14
C CYS A 180 8.51 -13.49 -6.51
N VAL A 181 9.30 -12.74 -5.74
CA VAL A 181 10.61 -12.24 -6.18
C VAL A 181 11.70 -12.42 -5.14
N LEU A 182 11.39 -12.53 -3.85
CA LEU A 182 12.43 -12.62 -2.83
C LEU A 182 11.94 -13.39 -1.62
N ILE A 183 12.10 -14.72 -1.61
CA ILE A 183 12.39 -15.47 -0.37
C ILE A 183 13.35 -16.63 -0.72
N ARG A 184 14.64 -16.38 -0.48
CA ARG A 184 15.56 -17.41 0.01
C ARG A 184 15.34 -17.42 1.52
N ASN A 185 14.68 -18.46 2.03
CA ASN A 185 15.03 -18.98 3.34
C ASN A 185 16.25 -19.87 3.11
#